data_AF-A0AAW2T890-F1
#
_entry.id   AF-A0AAW2T890-F1
#
_cell.length_a   1.000
_cell.length_b   1.000
_cell.length_c   1.000
_cell.angle_alpha   90.00
_cell.angle_beta   90.00
_cell.angle_gamma   90.00
#
_symmetry.space_group_name_H-M   'P 1'
#
loop_
_entity.id
_entity.type
_entity.pdbx_description
1 polymer ?
#
loop_
_entity_poly.entity_id
_entity_poly.type
_entity_poly.pdbx_seq_one_letter_code
_entity_poly.pdbx_strand_id
1 'polypeptide(L)'
;MDVESGPPPLPPSPPPSSTTHSPITRLNSYVAKSRVGRRFKITERNTTFTTELRAGTATFLTMAYILAVNASILSDSGGTCSVSDCIPLCSDPSVSPADCVNRPNLRLVPPTSPANSSPSTPATPPVWRKPGKI
;
A
#
# COMPACT_ATOMS: atom_id res chain seq x y z
N MET A 1 31.19 64.72 21.30
CA MET A 1 30.68 63.99 22.48
C MET A 1 30.01 62.76 21.91
N ASP A 2 30.85 61.84 21.47
CA ASP A 2 30.44 60.73 20.64
C ASP A 2 30.41 59.53 21.58
N VAL A 3 29.22 59.28 22.13
CA VAL A 3 28.95 58.10 22.94
C VAL A 3 28.97 56.92 21.98
N GLU A 4 30.14 56.29 21.87
CA GLU A 4 30.35 54.96 21.29
C GLU A 4 29.36 53.99 21.95
N SER A 5 28.21 53.85 21.30
CA SER A 5 27.14 52.95 21.70
C SER A 5 27.46 51.59 21.11
N GLY A 6 28.45 50.92 21.71
CA GLY A 6 28.80 49.55 21.35
C GLY A 6 27.57 48.63 21.40
N PRO A 7 27.49 47.61 20.53
CA PRO A 7 26.35 46.70 20.49
C PRO A 7 26.13 46.05 21.87
N PRO A 8 24.87 45.87 22.29
CA PRO A 8 24.56 45.27 23.58
C PRO A 8 25.19 43.88 23.69
N PRO A 9 25.70 43.50 24.88
CA PRO A 9 26.25 42.16 25.08
C PRO A 9 25.19 41.11 24.73
N LEU A 10 25.59 40.14 23.91
CA LEU A 10 24.75 39.00 23.55
C LEU A 10 24.28 38.28 24.83
N PRO A 11 23.02 37.82 24.88
CA PRO A 11 22.55 37.03 26.01
C PRO A 11 23.43 35.78 26.19
N PRO A 12 23.68 35.34 27.43
CA PRO A 12 24.37 34.08 27.67
C PRO A 12 23.62 32.95 26.98
N SER A 13 24.36 32.07 26.29
CA SER A 13 23.80 30.87 25.68
C SER A 13 23.02 30.08 26.74
N PRO A 14 21.82 29.57 26.41
CA PRO A 14 21.06 28.76 27.35
C PRO A 14 21.90 27.55 27.80
N PRO A 15 21.86 27.18 29.10
CA PRO A 15 22.59 26.02 29.58
C PRO A 15 22.13 24.77 28.83
N PRO A 16 23.03 23.80 28.58
CA PRO A 16 22.65 22.53 27.96
C PRO A 16 21.55 21.90 28.83
N SER A 17 20.36 21.77 28.24
CA SER A 17 19.18 21.23 28.89
C SER A 17 19.50 19.85 29.48
N SER A 18 19.22 19.73 30.78
CA SER A 18 19.35 18.49 31.54
C SER A 18 18.64 17.36 30.80
N THR A 19 19.43 16.42 30.31
CA THR A 19 18.96 15.35 29.43
C THR A 19 18.22 14.30 30.27
N THR A 20 16.90 14.43 30.37
CA THR A 20 16.04 13.29 30.69
C THR A 20 16.22 12.30 29.55
N HIS A 21 17.02 11.25 29.78
CA HIS A 21 17.34 10.24 28.77
C HIS A 21 16.07 9.46 28.38
N SER A 22 15.35 9.96 27.39
CA SER A 22 14.22 9.27 26.78
C SER A 22 14.65 7.88 26.28
N PRO A 23 13.83 6.83 26.46
CA PRO A 23 14.13 5.49 25.96
C PRO A 23 14.40 5.49 24.44
N ILE A 24 13.76 6.41 23.70
CA ILE A 24 13.98 6.60 22.26
C ILE A 24 15.42 7.07 21.98
N THR A 25 15.96 7.96 22.80
CA THR A 25 17.35 8.44 22.67
C THR A 25 18.36 7.31 22.92
N ARG A 26 18.06 6.40 23.86
CA ARG A 26 18.88 5.21 24.12
C ARG A 26 18.86 4.23 22.94
N LEU A 27 17.68 3.98 22.37
CA LEU A 27 17.54 3.13 21.19
C LEU A 27 18.24 3.72 19.97
N ASN A 28 18.09 5.03 19.73
CA ASN A 28 18.76 5.72 18.62
C ASN A 28 20.29 5.63 18.73
N SER A 29 20.85 5.87 19.92
CA SER A 29 22.30 5.78 20.14
C SER A 29 22.82 4.34 20.09
N TYR A 30 22.04 3.36 20.55
CA TYR A 30 22.39 1.94 20.44
C TYR A 30 22.40 1.46 18.99
N VAL A 31 21.35 1.79 18.23
CA VAL A 31 21.23 1.39 16.83
C VAL A 31 22.27 2.11 15.96
N ALA A 32 22.61 3.37 16.26
CA ALA A 32 23.70 4.07 15.58
C ALA A 32 25.05 3.33 15.67
N LYS A 33 25.33 2.66 16.80
CA LYS A 33 26.56 1.87 17.01
C LYS A 33 26.48 0.46 16.40
N SER A 34 25.28 -0.04 16.11
CA SER A 34 25.03 -1.36 15.52
C SER A 34 25.45 -1.46 14.05
N ARG A 35 25.47 -2.69 13.50
CA ARG A 35 25.73 -2.92 12.07
C ARG A 35 24.70 -2.23 11.16
N VAL A 36 23.46 -2.10 11.63
CA VAL A 36 22.38 -1.42 10.91
C VAL A 36 22.70 0.07 10.77
N GLY A 37 23.08 0.74 11.86
CA GLY A 37 23.49 2.14 11.84
C GLY A 37 24.65 2.43 10.89
N ARG A 38 25.63 1.52 10.82
CA ARG A 38 26.75 1.60 9.86
C ARG A 38 26.34 1.36 8.42
N ARG A 39 25.40 0.44 8.16
CA ARG A 39 24.91 0.14 6.80
C ARG A 39 24.13 1.30 6.20
N PHE A 40 23.33 1.97 7.02
CA PHE A 40 22.51 3.12 6.63
C PHE A 40 23.22 4.47 6.79
N LYS A 41 24.43 4.49 7.38
CA LYS A 41 25.24 5.71 7.58
C LYS A 41 24.46 6.83 8.29
N ILE A 42 23.67 6.45 9.30
CA ILE A 42 22.72 7.35 9.98
C ILE A 42 23.45 8.54 10.64
N THR A 43 24.62 8.28 11.24
CA THR A 43 25.46 9.31 11.87
C THR A 43 26.09 10.26 10.84
N GLU A 44 26.47 9.77 9.65
CA GLU A 44 27.02 10.64 8.58
C GLU A 44 25.95 11.59 8.02
N ARG A 45 24.68 11.19 8.07
CA ARG A 45 23.54 11.97 7.59
C ARG A 45 22.90 12.87 8.65
N ASN A 46 23.43 12.85 9.88
CA ASN A 46 22.85 13.56 11.03
C ASN A 46 21.36 13.26 11.28
N THR A 47 20.91 12.03 10.95
CA THR A 47 19.52 11.60 11.21
C THR A 47 19.44 10.60 12.36
N THR A 48 18.24 10.20 12.77
CA THR A 48 18.04 9.19 13.82
C THR A 48 17.33 7.97 13.27
N PHE A 49 17.59 6.79 13.87
CA PHE A 49 16.96 5.55 13.44
C PHE A 49 15.44 5.64 13.48
N THR A 50 14.86 6.23 14.53
CA THR A 50 13.40 6.41 14.62
C THR A 50 12.81 7.30 13.54
N THR A 51 13.54 8.33 13.11
CA THR A 51 13.11 9.23 12.03
C THR A 51 13.09 8.51 10.69
N GLU A 52 14.17 7.81 10.37
CA GLU A 52 14.31 7.04 9.13
C GLU A 52 13.33 5.86 9.07
N LEU A 53 13.15 5.17 10.20
CA LEU A 53 12.19 4.08 10.31
C LEU A 53 10.76 4.59 10.06
N ARG A 54 10.38 5.73 10.66
CA ARG A 54 9.07 6.33 10.42
C ARG A 54 8.88 6.71 8.94
N ALA A 55 9.87 7.33 8.33
CA ALA A 55 9.84 7.67 6.90
C ALA A 55 9.67 6.42 6.02
N GLY A 56 10.46 5.37 6.27
CA GLY A 56 10.37 4.11 5.53
C GLY A 56 9.03 3.40 5.74
N THR A 57 8.50 3.37 6.97
CA THR A 57 7.19 2.77 7.25
C THR A 57 6.05 3.50 6.55
N ALA A 58 6.09 4.83 6.45
CA ALA A 58 5.08 5.59 5.74
C ALA A 58 5.07 5.24 4.24
N THR A 59 6.24 5.20 3.60
CA THR A 59 6.36 4.79 2.19
C THR A 59 5.93 3.35 1.97
N PHE A 60 6.32 2.44 2.86
CA PHE A 60 5.91 1.04 2.80
C PHE A 60 4.40 0.90 2.90
N LEU A 61 3.75 1.57 3.86
CA LEU A 61 2.31 1.56 4.01
C LEU A 61 1.59 2.13 2.79
N THR A 62 2.11 3.21 2.19
CA THR A 62 1.56 3.75 0.94
C THR A 62 1.63 2.72 -0.19
N MET A 63 2.80 2.10 -0.41
CA MET A 63 2.94 1.08 -1.47
C MET A 63 2.09 -0.16 -1.18
N ALA A 64 2.04 -0.59 0.08
CA ALA A 64 1.19 -1.69 0.53
C ALA A 64 -0.29 -1.37 0.33
N TYR A 65 -0.72 -0.13 0.58
CA TYR A 65 -2.09 0.33 0.32
C TYR A 65 -2.40 0.32 -1.18
N ILE A 66 -1.49 0.80 -2.03
CA ILE A 66 -1.68 0.74 -3.49
C ILE A 66 -1.84 -0.72 -3.96
N LEU A 67 -1.00 -1.63 -3.48
CA LEU A 67 -1.11 -3.05 -3.82
C LEU A 67 -2.39 -3.68 -3.25
N ALA A 68 -2.74 -3.38 -2.01
CA ALA A 68 -3.95 -3.91 -1.36
C ALA A 68 -5.22 -3.39 -2.01
N VAL A 69 -5.27 -2.13 -2.44
CA VAL A 69 -6.42 -1.56 -3.15
C VAL A 69 -6.48 -2.09 -4.58
N ASN A 70 -5.35 -2.22 -5.27
CA ASN A 70 -5.34 -2.85 -6.59
C ASN A 70 -5.72 -4.34 -6.51
N ALA A 71 -5.34 -5.03 -5.43
CA ALA A 71 -5.73 -6.42 -5.16
C ALA A 71 -7.18 -6.54 -4.63
N SER A 72 -7.69 -5.56 -3.89
CA SER A 72 -9.09 -5.53 -3.46
C SER A 72 -10.01 -5.28 -4.65
N ILE A 73 -9.58 -4.47 -5.62
CA ILE A 73 -10.28 -4.34 -6.90
C ILE A 73 -10.18 -5.63 -7.72
N LEU A 74 -9.06 -6.36 -7.73
CA LEU A 74 -9.03 -7.69 -8.35
C LEU A 74 -9.96 -8.67 -7.61
N SER A 75 -10.04 -8.62 -6.28
CA SER A 75 -10.91 -9.49 -5.49
C SER A 75 -12.40 -9.18 -5.71
N ASP A 76 -12.78 -7.90 -5.76
CA ASP A 76 -14.15 -7.44 -6.07
C ASP A 76 -14.49 -7.53 -7.57
N SER A 77 -13.49 -7.64 -8.46
CA SER A 77 -13.69 -7.79 -9.92
C SER A 77 -13.48 -9.22 -10.43
N GLY A 78 -13.44 -10.24 -9.56
CA GLY A 78 -13.46 -11.66 -9.95
C GLY A 78 -12.19 -12.48 -9.67
N GLY A 79 -11.31 -12.01 -8.79
CA GLY A 79 -9.99 -12.60 -8.50
C GLY A 79 -9.96 -13.67 -7.40
N THR A 80 -11.10 -14.05 -6.82
CA THR A 80 -11.14 -15.15 -5.84
C THR A 80 -12.27 -16.12 -6.13
N CYS A 81 -12.10 -16.96 -7.14
CA CYS A 81 -12.63 -18.31 -6.98
C CYS A 81 -11.81 -18.96 -5.85
N SER A 82 -12.46 -19.47 -4.81
CA SER A 82 -11.81 -20.46 -3.96
C SER A 82 -11.45 -21.65 -4.86
N VAL A 83 -10.42 -22.44 -4.54
CA VAL A 83 -10.02 -23.59 -5.38
C VAL A 83 -11.21 -24.51 -5.70
N SER A 84 -12.19 -24.57 -4.80
CA SER A 84 -13.46 -25.28 -4.96
C SER A 84 -14.39 -24.70 -6.02
N ASP A 85 -14.34 -23.39 -6.28
CA ASP A 85 -15.18 -22.66 -7.24
C ASP A 85 -14.48 -22.42 -8.58
N CYS A 86 -13.26 -22.94 -8.77
CA CYS A 86 -12.56 -22.91 -10.06
C CYS A 86 -12.44 -24.31 -10.68
N ILE A 87 -12.93 -25.34 -10.00
CA ILE A 87 -13.02 -26.70 -10.53
C ILE A 87 -14.35 -26.80 -11.29
N PRO A 88 -14.34 -27.19 -12.58
CA PRO A 88 -15.57 -27.44 -13.31
C PRO A 88 -16.31 -28.62 -12.66
N LEU A 89 -17.50 -28.37 -12.11
CA LEU A 89 -18.35 -29.40 -11.53
C LEU A 89 -19.17 -30.09 -12.63
N CYS A 90 -19.54 -31.34 -12.44
CA CYS A 90 -20.54 -31.98 -13.26
C CYS A 90 -21.95 -31.55 -12.87
N SER A 91 -22.90 -31.58 -13.82
CA SER A 91 -24.33 -31.43 -13.50
C SER A 91 -24.84 -32.46 -12.48
N ASP A 92 -24.11 -33.57 -12.33
CA ASP A 92 -24.31 -34.55 -11.26
C ASP A 92 -23.11 -34.50 -10.28
N PRO A 93 -23.31 -34.13 -9.00
CA PRO A 93 -22.26 -34.00 -8.01
C PRO A 93 -21.67 -35.35 -7.55
N SER A 94 -22.25 -36.48 -7.96
CA SER A 94 -21.73 -37.82 -7.65
C SER A 94 -20.63 -38.29 -8.61
N VAL A 95 -20.37 -37.53 -9.68
CA VAL A 95 -19.44 -37.91 -10.76
C VAL A 95 -18.23 -36.98 -10.77
N SER A 96 -17.03 -37.56 -10.93
CA SER A 96 -15.79 -36.80 -11.03
C SER A 96 -15.76 -35.96 -12.32
N PRO A 97 -15.10 -34.78 -12.34
CA PRO A 97 -15.01 -33.95 -13.55
C PRO A 97 -14.36 -34.66 -14.75
N ALA A 98 -13.50 -35.64 -14.52
CA ALA A 98 -12.87 -36.44 -15.57
C ALA A 98 -13.84 -37.44 -16.22
N ASP A 99 -14.79 -37.99 -15.45
CA ASP A 99 -15.76 -38.98 -15.93
C ASP A 99 -16.99 -38.33 -16.59
N CYS A 100 -17.22 -37.04 -16.33
CA CYS A 100 -18.29 -36.24 -16.94
C CYS A 100 -18.27 -36.29 -18.46
N VAL A 101 -17.07 -36.10 -19.05
CA VAL A 101 -16.88 -35.95 -20.49
C VAL A 101 -17.17 -37.25 -21.23
N ASN A 102 -17.10 -38.39 -20.52
CA ASN A 102 -17.32 -39.71 -21.06
C ASN A 102 -18.80 -40.14 -21.01
N ARG A 103 -19.68 -39.38 -20.36
CA ARG A 103 -21.11 -39.71 -20.29
C ARG A 103 -21.95 -38.81 -21.19
N PRO A 104 -22.76 -39.38 -22.10
CA PRO A 104 -23.50 -38.60 -23.09
C PRO A 104 -24.61 -37.72 -22.51
N ASN A 105 -25.07 -38.00 -21.29
CA ASN A 105 -26.16 -37.25 -20.63
C ASN A 105 -25.66 -36.26 -19.56
N LEU A 106 -24.34 -36.13 -19.36
CA LEU A 106 -23.78 -35.24 -18.36
C LEU A 106 -22.99 -34.13 -19.04
N ARG A 107 -22.94 -32.96 -18.40
CA ARG A 107 -22.19 -31.81 -18.88
C ARG A 107 -21.40 -31.19 -17.75
N LEU A 108 -20.22 -30.70 -18.08
CA LEU A 108 -19.44 -29.84 -17.20
C LEU A 108 -20.17 -28.50 -17.04
N VAL A 109 -20.51 -28.17 -15.81
CA VAL A 109 -21.04 -26.89 -15.39
C VAL A 109 -19.84 -25.99 -15.09
N PRO A 110 -19.63 -24.91 -15.85
CA PRO A 110 -18.64 -23.91 -15.48
C PRO A 110 -19.04 -23.33 -14.11
N PRO A 111 -18.06 -23.01 -13.25
CA PRO A 111 -18.37 -22.42 -11.96
C PRO A 111 -19.22 -21.16 -12.11
N THR A 112 -20.39 -21.20 -11.48
CA THR A 112 -21.28 -20.06 -11.30
C THR A 112 -20.78 -19.36 -10.02
N SER A 113 -20.23 -18.15 -9.95
CA SER A 113 -20.25 -16.96 -10.80
C SER A 113 -19.41 -15.86 -10.07
N PRO A 114 -19.39 -14.56 -10.45
CA PRO A 114 -20.58 -13.74 -10.18
C PRO A 114 -21.06 -12.93 -11.39
N ALA A 115 -22.34 -13.10 -11.69
CA ALA A 115 -23.31 -12.04 -11.96
C ALA A 115 -22.73 -10.65 -12.31
N ASN A 116 -22.35 -10.42 -13.56
CA ASN A 116 -22.81 -9.27 -14.36
C ASN A 116 -22.31 -9.38 -15.81
N SER A 117 -22.94 -10.23 -16.61
CA SER A 117 -22.88 -10.04 -18.06
C SER A 117 -24.27 -10.28 -18.64
N SER A 118 -25.21 -9.44 -18.21
CA SER A 118 -26.35 -9.13 -19.07
C SER A 118 -25.78 -8.51 -20.35
N PRO A 119 -26.01 -9.06 -21.56
CA PRO A 119 -25.72 -8.34 -22.79
C PRO A 119 -26.83 -7.30 -23.01
N SER A 120 -26.94 -6.32 -22.11
CA SER A 120 -27.83 -5.18 -22.28
C SER A 120 -27.00 -3.98 -22.71
N THR A 121 -26.92 -3.82 -24.03
CA THR A 121 -27.06 -2.58 -24.81
C THR A 121 -25.94 -2.46 -25.85
N PRO A 122 -26.25 -2.44 -27.17
CA PRO A 122 -25.25 -2.10 -28.18
C PRO A 122 -24.72 -0.70 -27.92
N ALA A 123 -23.40 -0.55 -27.97
CA ALA A 123 -22.70 0.72 -27.85
C ALA A 123 -23.24 1.74 -28.86
N THR A 124 -24.12 2.63 -28.40
CA THR A 124 -24.35 3.91 -29.07
C THR A 124 -23.10 4.76 -28.85
N PRO A 125 -22.43 5.22 -29.92
CA PRO A 125 -21.26 6.07 -29.77
C PRO A 125 -21.63 7.39 -29.08
N PRO A 126 -20.72 8.01 -28.31
CA PRO A 126 -21.00 9.25 -27.63
C PRO A 126 -21.33 10.35 -28.64
N VAL A 127 -22.57 10.84 -28.60
CA VAL A 127 -22.99 12.05 -29.31
C VAL A 127 -22.28 13.23 -28.64
N TRP A 128 -21.20 13.70 -29.26
CA TRP A 128 -20.59 14.98 -28.92
C TRP A 128 -21.61 16.08 -29.14
N ARG A 129 -22.16 16.62 -28.05
CA ARG A 129 -23.01 17.81 -28.08
C ARG A 129 -22.14 18.97 -28.55
N LYS A 130 -22.26 19.35 -29.84
CA LYS A 130 -21.61 20.54 -30.41
C LYS A 130 -21.92 21.75 -29.51
N PRO A 131 -20.92 22.57 -29.12
CA PRO A 131 -21.19 23.79 -28.36
C PRO A 131 -22.02 24.74 -29.22
N GLY A 132 -22.96 25.42 -28.56
CA GLY A 132 -23.97 26.27 -29.16
C GLY A 132 -23.41 27.28 -30.15
N LYS A 133 -24.09 27.38 -31.28
CA LYS A 133 -23.96 28.47 -32.24
C LYS A 133 -24.83 29.62 -31.74
N ILE A 134 -24.19 30.74 -31.41
CA ILE A 134 -24.79 32.09 -31.44
C ILE A 134 -25.18 32.44 -32.88
#